data_AF-A0A1E1W8Y4-F1
#
_entry.id   AF-A0A1E1W8Y4-F1
#
_cell.length_a   1.000
_cell.length_b   1.000
_cell.length_c   1.000
_cell.angle_alpha   90.00
_cell.angle_beta   90.00
_cell.angle_gamma   90.00
#
_symmetry.space_group_name_H-M   'P 1'
#
loop_
_entity.id
_entity.type
_entity.pdbx_description
1 polymer ?
#
loop_
_entity_poly.entity_id
_entity_poly.type
_entity_poly.pdbx_seq_one_letter_code
_entity_poly.pdbx_strand_id
1 'polypeptide(L)'
;GSDKENFHPNMICPKTFLLVNVPTENKNIKYRYVAVADTSVDEDGEIKVTFLRCQRNSPKIFTIEQNDVSYVPCEHVVKILPTPELQKKVRHSFYCFDENMDIFEK
;
A
#
# COMPACT_ATOMS: atom_id res chain seq x y z
N GLY A 1 -17.88 14.55 7.28
CA GLY A 1 -18.43 13.68 8.33
C GLY A 1 -17.59 12.43 8.34
N SER A 2 -16.87 12.22 9.43
CA SER A 2 -16.75 10.96 10.17
C SER A 2 -16.69 9.58 9.49
N ASP A 3 -16.00 9.38 8.37
CA ASP A 3 -15.71 8.01 7.89
C ASP A 3 -14.32 7.53 8.37
N LYS A 4 -14.06 7.66 9.67
CA LYS A 4 -13.05 6.82 10.34
C LYS A 4 -13.74 5.53 10.79
N GLU A 5 -14.30 4.78 9.85
CA GLU A 5 -14.83 3.44 10.15
C GLU A 5 -13.65 2.54 10.54
N ASN A 6 -13.53 2.26 11.84
CA ASN A 6 -12.97 1.04 12.44
C ASN A 6 -11.68 0.46 11.84
N PHE A 7 -10.71 1.31 11.47
CA PHE A 7 -9.36 0.83 11.19
C PHE A 7 -8.65 0.50 12.51
N HIS A 8 -8.51 -0.79 12.82
CA HIS A 8 -7.75 -1.26 13.98
C HIS A 8 -6.43 -1.91 13.53
N PRO A 9 -5.28 -1.55 14.14
CA PRO A 9 -3.96 -2.12 13.82
C PRO A 9 -3.94 -3.66 13.65
N ASN A 10 -4.66 -4.37 14.52
CA ASN A 10 -4.80 -5.84 14.49
C ASN A 10 -5.40 -6.43 13.19
N MET A 11 -5.99 -5.61 12.32
CA MET A 11 -6.48 -6.06 11.01
C MET A 11 -5.36 -6.17 9.97
N ILE A 12 -4.17 -5.64 10.26
CA ILE A 12 -3.02 -5.69 9.36
C ILE A 12 -2.18 -6.92 9.71
N CYS A 13 -2.21 -7.89 8.80
CA CYS A 13 -1.39 -9.09 8.85
C CYS A 13 -0.48 -9.17 7.61
N PRO A 14 0.54 -10.03 7.61
CA PRO A 14 1.32 -10.30 6.40
C PRO A 14 0.42 -10.59 5.20
N LYS A 15 0.76 -10.02 4.05
CA LYS A 15 0.02 -10.02 2.77
C LYS A 15 -1.23 -9.12 2.73
N THR A 16 -1.46 -8.28 3.74
CA THR A 16 -2.51 -7.25 3.68
C THR A 16 -2.10 -6.14 2.70
N PHE A 17 -3.00 -5.74 1.81
CA PHE A 17 -2.75 -4.64 0.88
C PHE A 17 -3.20 -3.33 1.51
N LEU A 18 -2.37 -2.30 1.40
CA LEU A 18 -2.53 -1.04 2.09
C LEU A 18 -2.39 0.12 1.12
N LEU A 19 -3.18 1.17 1.33
CA LEU A 19 -2.95 2.49 0.76
C LEU A 19 -2.25 3.34 1.82
N VAL A 20 -1.06 3.84 1.49
CA VAL A 20 -0.15 4.47 2.45
C VAL A 20 0.22 5.87 1.98
N ASN A 21 0.19 6.85 2.88
CA ASN A 21 0.82 8.15 2.63
C ASN A 21 2.31 8.07 3.04
N VAL A 22 3.22 8.47 2.16
CA VAL A 22 4.65 8.57 2.49
C VAL A 22 5.00 10.05 2.64
N PRO A 23 5.40 10.49 3.84
CA PRO A 23 5.80 11.87 4.07
C PRO A 23 7.13 12.17 3.37
N THR A 24 7.35 13.44 3.06
CA THR A 24 8.62 13.93 2.51
C THR A 24 9.13 15.08 3.36
N GLU A 25 10.39 15.46 3.18
CA GLU A 25 10.96 16.65 3.83
C GLU A 25 10.18 17.94 3.48
N ASN A 26 9.59 17.98 2.27
CA ASN A 26 8.73 19.06 1.85
C ASN A 26 7.28 18.76 2.24
N LYS A 27 6.76 19.45 3.27
CA LYS A 27 5.37 19.27 3.76
C LYS A 27 4.29 19.52 2.71
N ASN A 28 4.62 20.21 1.62
CA ASN A 28 3.70 20.42 0.50
C ASN A 28 3.64 19.23 -0.46
N ILE A 29 4.66 18.36 -0.44
CA ILE A 29 4.73 17.16 -1.26
C ILE A 29 4.21 15.97 -0.46
N LYS A 30 3.21 15.29 -1.01
CA LYS A 30 2.61 14.09 -0.45
C LYS A 30 2.62 13.00 -1.49
N TYR A 31 3.20 11.88 -1.13
CA TYR A 31 3.13 10.67 -1.94
C TYR A 31 2.09 9.72 -1.36
N ARG A 32 1.36 9.05 -2.24
CA ARG A 32 0.43 7.99 -1.86
C ARG A 32 0.65 6.77 -2.74
N TYR A 33 0.97 5.65 -2.10
CA TYR A 33 1.34 4.41 -2.76
C TYR A 33 0.50 3.23 -2.26
N VAL A 34 0.44 2.20 -3.09
CA VAL A 34 -0.04 0.88 -2.69
C VAL A 34 1.14 0.09 -2.14
N ALA A 35 0.93 -0.59 -1.02
CA ALA A 35 1.93 -1.45 -0.41
C ALA A 35 1.30 -2.79 -0.01
N VAL A 36 2.14 -3.81 0.15
CA VAL A 36 1.77 -5.07 0.80
C VAL A 36 2.52 -5.16 2.13
N ALA A 37 1.81 -5.50 3.20
CA ALA A 37 2.40 -5.70 4.51
C ALA A 37 3.21 -7.00 4.52
N ASP A 38 4.48 -6.92 4.90
CA ASP A 38 5.35 -8.07 5.13
C ASP A 38 5.21 -8.59 6.57
N THR A 39 4.87 -7.69 7.49
CA THR A 39 4.64 -7.97 8.92
C THR A 39 3.27 -7.47 9.37
N SER A 40 2.85 -7.85 10.58
CA SER A 40 1.84 -7.10 11.34
C SER A 40 2.43 -5.79 11.87
N VAL A 41 1.59 -4.97 12.50
CA VAL A 41 2.03 -3.81 13.30
C VAL A 41 2.89 -4.31 14.46
N ASP A 42 4.08 -3.74 14.64
CA ASP A 42 5.01 -4.08 15.72
C ASP A 42 4.77 -3.27 17.01
N GLU A 43 5.64 -3.44 18.01
CA GLU A 43 5.55 -2.77 19.31
C GLU A 43 5.75 -1.26 19.21
N ASP A 44 6.46 -0.78 18.19
CA ASP A 44 6.70 0.64 17.91
C ASP A 44 5.57 1.25 17.05
N GLY A 45 4.59 0.44 16.65
CA GLY A 45 3.46 0.88 15.82
C GLY A 45 3.80 0.97 14.34
N GLU A 46 4.90 0.37 13.90
CA GLU A 46 5.35 0.34 12.51
C GLU A 46 4.98 -0.96 11.81
N ILE A 47 4.94 -0.91 10.48
CA ILE A 47 4.66 -2.04 9.61
C ILE A 47 5.78 -2.11 8.59
N LYS A 48 6.42 -3.25 8.46
CA LYS A 48 7.28 -3.52 7.32
C LYS A 48 6.40 -3.76 6.10
N VAL A 49 6.61 -2.97 5.05
CA VAL A 49 5.85 -3.07 3.80
C VAL A 49 6.79 -3.14 2.61
N THR A 50 6.33 -3.81 1.55
CA THR A 50 6.91 -3.72 0.22
C THR A 50 5.99 -2.86 -0.65
N PHE A 51 6.50 -1.77 -1.24
CA PHE A 51 5.72 -0.92 -2.13
C PHE A 51 5.49 -1.59 -3.48
N LEU A 52 4.33 -1.29 -4.05
CA LEU A 52 3.93 -1.77 -5.36
C LEU A 52 4.02 -0.64 -6.38
N ARG A 53 4.64 -0.93 -7.51
CA ARG A 53 4.74 0.02 -8.62
C ARG A 53 3.51 -0.04 -9.50
N CYS A 54 2.85 1.10 -9.66
CA CYS A 54 1.77 1.26 -10.62
C CYS A 54 2.31 1.14 -12.05
N GLN A 55 1.61 0.38 -12.89
CA GLN A 55 1.86 0.37 -14.33
C GLN A 55 1.34 1.68 -14.94
N ARG A 56 2.18 2.36 -15.74
CA ARG A 56 1.99 3.76 -16.21
C ARG A 56 0.62 4.07 -16.81
N ASN A 57 -0.11 3.07 -17.31
CA ASN A 57 -1.37 3.25 -18.03
C ASN A 57 -2.60 2.70 -17.30
N SER A 58 -2.45 2.22 -16.05
CA SER A 58 -3.59 1.67 -15.30
C SER A 58 -3.41 1.85 -13.79
N PRO A 59 -4.17 2.75 -13.13
CA PRO A 59 -4.15 2.92 -11.67
C PRO A 59 -4.78 1.73 -10.92
N LYS A 60 -5.02 0.61 -11.61
CA LYS A 60 -5.53 -0.65 -11.07
C LYS A 60 -4.50 -1.78 -11.10
N ILE A 61 -3.41 -1.64 -11.86
CA ILE A 61 -2.46 -2.72 -12.13
C ILE A 61 -1.10 -2.37 -11.54
N PHE A 62 -0.63 -3.26 -10.69
CA PHE A 62 0.56 -3.06 -9.89
C PHE A 62 1.52 -4.23 -10.01
N THR A 63 2.81 -3.96 -9.91
CA THR A 63 3.87 -4.98 -9.83
C THR A 63 4.63 -4.82 -8.53
N ILE A 64 4.99 -5.94 -7.90
CA ILE A 64 5.84 -5.91 -6.71
C ILE A 64 7.30 -5.68 -7.12
N GLU A 65 7.95 -4.72 -6.48
CA GLU A 65 9.39 -4.56 -6.53
C GLU A 65 9.95 -5.05 -5.20
N GLN A 66 10.48 -6.27 -5.15
CA GLN A 66 10.88 -6.94 -3.90
C GLN A 66 11.94 -6.19 -3.08
N ASN A 67 12.64 -5.23 -3.69
CA ASN A 67 13.66 -4.42 -3.04
C ASN A 67 13.12 -3.07 -2.54
N ASP A 68 11.89 -2.70 -2.90
CA ASP A 68 11.25 -1.45 -2.48
C ASP A 68 10.54 -1.66 -1.14
N VAL A 69 11.34 -1.85 -0.09
CA VAL A 69 10.88 -2.20 1.26
C VAL A 69 11.08 -1.01 2.19
N SER A 70 10.09 -0.74 3.04
CA SER A 70 10.14 0.33 4.04
C SER A 70 9.43 -0.05 5.34
N TYR A 71 9.68 0.71 6.39
CA TYR A 71 8.93 0.65 7.64
C TYR A 71 8.03 1.88 7.70
N VAL A 72 6.73 1.66 7.89
CA VAL A 72 5.71 2.70 7.81
C VAL A 72 4.92 2.73 9.12
N PRO A 73 4.81 3.88 9.78
CA PRO A 73 3.92 4.05 10.92
C PRO A 73 2.47 3.72 10.55
N CYS A 74 1.79 2.94 11.40
CA CYS A 74 0.40 2.54 11.16
C CYS A 74 -0.54 3.75 10.96
N GLU A 75 -0.24 4.88 11.58
CA GLU A 75 -0.96 6.15 11.39
C GLU A 75 -0.90 6.74 9.97
N HIS A 76 0.08 6.32 9.15
CA HIS A 76 0.20 6.72 7.76
C HIS A 76 -0.63 5.84 6.81
N VAL A 77 -1.22 4.76 7.31
CA VAL A 77 -2.15 3.92 6.55
C VAL A 77 -3.47 4.65 6.37
N VAL A 78 -3.84 4.86 5.12
CA VAL A 78 -5.09 5.51 4.73
C VAL A 78 -6.24 4.52 4.69
N LYS A 79 -5.99 3.32 4.15
CA LYS A 79 -7.01 2.31 3.91
C LYS A 79 -6.41 0.91 3.78
N ILE A 80 -7.09 -0.09 4.32
CA ILE A 80 -6.88 -1.50 3.95
C ILE A 80 -7.59 -1.76 2.63
N LEU A 81 -6.85 -2.19 1.63
CA LEU A 81 -7.36 -2.48 0.30
C LEU A 81 -7.89 -3.92 0.24
N PRO A 82 -8.88 -4.19 -0.63
CA PRO A 82 -9.28 -5.55 -0.91
C PRO A 82 -8.10 -6.35 -1.47
N THR A 83 -8.12 -7.66 -1.29
CA THR A 83 -7.12 -8.54 -1.92
C THR A 83 -7.27 -8.47 -3.44
N PRO A 84 -6.23 -8.04 -4.18
CA PRO A 84 -6.27 -8.00 -5.64
C PRO A 84 -6.17 -9.39 -6.25
N GLU A 85 -6.59 -9.51 -7.51
CA GLU A 85 -6.31 -10.69 -8.32
C GLU A 85 -4.82 -10.74 -8.68
N LEU A 86 -4.17 -11.89 -8.46
CA LEU A 86 -2.79 -12.13 -8.88
C LEU A 86 -2.76 -12.76 -10.28
N GLN A 87 -2.40 -11.97 -11.29
CA GLN A 87 -2.21 -12.45 -12.66
C GLN A 87 -0.73 -12.77 -12.90
N LYS A 88 -0.44 -14.05 -13.15
CA LYS A 88 0.92 -14.52 -13.46
C LYS A 88 1.11 -14.62 -14.97
N LYS A 89 2.07 -13.85 -15.51
CA LYS A 89 2.65 -14.05 -16.84
C LYS A 89 4.04 -14.67 -16.70
N VAL A 90 4.56 -15.27 -17.76
CA VAL A 90 5.80 -16.09 -17.77
C VAL A 90 6.99 -15.43 -17.04
N ARG A 91 7.11 -14.09 -17.06
CA ARG A 91 8.20 -13.35 -16.40
C ARG A 91 7.75 -12.34 -15.35
N HIS A 92 6.45 -12.11 -15.20
CA HIS A 92 5.93 -11.00 -14.41
C HIS A 92 4.66 -11.41 -13.67
N SER A 93 4.54 -11.01 -12.41
CA SER A 93 3.32 -11.12 -11.63
C SER A 93 2.70 -9.73 -11.46
N PHE A 94 1.41 -9.62 -11.70
CA PHE A 94 0.64 -8.39 -11.58
C PHE A 94 -0.45 -8.55 -10.52
N TYR A 95 -0.63 -7.52 -9.70
CA TYR A 95 -1.77 -7.37 -8.82
C TYR A 95 -2.79 -6.45 -9.48
N CYS A 96 -3.99 -6.97 -9.72
CA CYS A 96 -5.09 -6.27 -10.36
C CYS A 96 -6.19 -5.98 -9.33
N PHE A 97 -6.48 -4.71 -9.10
CA PHE A 97 -7.60 -4.29 -8.26
C PHE A 97 -8.84 -3.99 -9.11
N ASP A 98 -10.03 -4.21 -8.54
CA ASP A 98 -11.30 -3.95 -9.24
C ASP A 98 -11.56 -2.44 -9.43
N GLU A 99 -11.05 -1.62 -8.52
CA GLU A 99 -11.21 -0.17 -8.49
C GLU A 99 -9.89 0.57 -8.75
N ASN A 100 -9.99 1.84 -9.15
CA ASN A 100 -8.81 2.71 -9.26
C ASN A 100 -8.25 2.98 -7.86
N MET A 101 -6.96 2.76 -7.68
CA MET A 101 -6.28 3.16 -6.46
C MET A 101 -6.01 4.67 -6.53
N ASP A 102 -6.38 5.39 -5.48
CA ASP A 102 -6.07 6.80 -5.33
C ASP A 102 -4.58 6.94 -4.97
N ILE A 103 -3.70 6.83 -5.97
CA ILE A 103 -2.25 7.03 -5.84
C ILE A 103 -1.85 8.35 -6.49
N PHE A 104 -0.88 9.06 -5.94
CA PHE A 104 -0.40 10.30 -6.52
C PHE A 104 0.98 10.72 -6.00
N GLU A 105 1.61 11.56 -6.80
CA GLU A 105 2.82 12.33 -6.47
C GLU A 105 2.50 13.80 -6.70
N LYS A 106 2.25 14.56 -5.63
CA LYS A 106 1.83 15.97 -5.66
C LYS A 106 2.63 16.78 -4.69
#